data_AF-A0A2N9MZ40-F1
#
_entry.id   AF-A0A2N9MZ40-F1
#
_cell.length_a   1.000
_cell.length_b   1.000
_cell.length_c   1.000
_cell.angle_alpha   90.00
_cell.angle_beta   90.00
_cell.angle_gamma   90.00
#
_symmetry.space_group_name_H-M   'P 1'
#
loop_
_entity.id
_entity.type
_entity.pdbx_description
1 polymer ?
#
loop_
_entity_poly.entity_id
_entity_poly.type
_entity_poly.pdbx_seq_one_letter_code
_entity_poly.pdbx_strand_id
1 'polypeptide(L)'
;MRKMSMPQILFVFGHEMGHYVLGHNYVLIGVTSVVILVFLFIGYHAMKWALARWGGTWAIRAVDDWASLPVLMVLVTGLGFLAEPVMNSIGRTLEHNADIYGLEVIHGIVPDSPQAAAQAFQILGEVSLSNPNPSPFIKFWLYDHPSTSDRVRFAAEYDPWAHGESPKYVK
;
A
#
# COMPACT_ATOMS: atom_id res chain seq x y z
N MET A 1 -15.41 -4.12 -12.55
CA MET A 1 -16.83 -3.78 -12.28
C MET A 1 -17.86 -4.59 -13.07
N ARG A 2 -17.63 -5.05 -14.33
CA ARG A 2 -18.65 -5.82 -15.09
C ARG A 2 -19.17 -7.10 -14.39
N LYS A 3 -18.40 -7.69 -13.48
CA LYS A 3 -18.78 -8.86 -12.67
C LYS A 3 -19.43 -8.50 -11.32
N MET A 4 -19.62 -7.22 -11.02
CA MET A 4 -20.09 -6.74 -9.72
C MET A 4 -21.54 -6.27 -9.79
N SER A 5 -22.29 -6.51 -8.72
CA SER A 5 -23.62 -5.93 -8.49
C SER A 5 -23.51 -4.48 -8.01
N MET A 6 -24.62 -3.74 -8.02
CA MET A 6 -24.61 -2.35 -7.52
C MET A 6 -24.16 -2.21 -6.06
N PRO A 7 -24.61 -3.05 -5.10
CA PRO A 7 -24.07 -3.02 -3.74
C PRO A 7 -22.54 -3.15 -3.66
N GLN A 8 -21.96 -4.05 -4.45
CA GLN A 8 -20.51 -4.27 -4.50
C GLN A 8 -19.79 -3.07 -5.14
N ILE A 9 -20.37 -2.45 -6.16
CA ILE A 9 -19.84 -1.22 -6.78
C ILE A 9 -19.90 -0.05 -5.81
N LEU A 10 -20.99 0.11 -5.06
CA LEU A 10 -21.14 1.15 -4.05
C LEU A 10 -20.08 1.01 -2.95
N PHE A 11 -19.77 -0.22 -2.52
CA PHE A 11 -18.68 -0.46 -1.59
C PHE A 11 -17.32 0.00 -2.15
N VAL A 12 -16.98 -0.41 -3.38
CA VAL A 12 -15.71 0.00 -4.01
C VAL A 12 -15.66 1.52 -4.13
N PHE A 13 -16.74 2.17 -4.55
CA PHE A 13 -16.80 3.63 -4.63
C PHE A 13 -16.66 4.29 -3.25
N GLY A 14 -17.28 3.72 -2.21
CA GLY A 14 -17.12 4.14 -0.83
C GLY A 14 -15.66 4.07 -0.37
N HIS A 15 -14.98 2.97 -0.65
CA HIS A 15 -13.56 2.78 -0.39
C HIS A 15 -12.69 3.85 -1.08
N GLU A 16 -12.90 4.10 -2.38
CA GLU A 16 -12.18 5.16 -3.13
C GLU A 16 -12.44 6.55 -2.54
N MET A 17 -13.68 6.85 -2.13
CA MET A 17 -14.00 8.08 -1.41
C MET A 17 -13.27 8.14 -0.05
N GLY A 18 -13.08 7.02 0.62
CA GLY A 18 -12.30 6.91 1.85
C GLY A 18 -10.88 7.43 1.67
N HIS A 19 -10.20 7.07 0.59
CA HIS A 19 -8.86 7.61 0.29
C HIS A 19 -8.86 9.14 0.15
N TYR A 20 -9.91 9.69 -0.45
CA TYR A 20 -10.06 11.14 -0.61
C TYR A 20 -10.37 11.82 0.73
N VAL A 21 -11.41 11.39 1.43
CA VAL A 21 -11.92 12.01 2.67
C VAL A 21 -10.91 11.90 3.80
N LEU A 22 -10.22 10.77 3.93
CA LEU A 22 -9.20 10.55 4.95
C LEU A 22 -7.84 11.15 4.56
N GLY A 23 -7.72 11.79 3.40
CA GLY A 23 -6.52 12.49 2.97
C GLY A 23 -5.32 11.56 2.72
N HIS A 24 -5.57 10.29 2.37
CA HIS A 24 -4.51 9.28 2.18
C HIS A 24 -3.46 9.70 1.15
N ASN A 25 -3.86 10.43 0.10
CA ASN A 25 -2.92 10.97 -0.88
C ASN A 25 -1.92 11.97 -0.26
N TYR A 26 -2.37 12.85 0.63
CA TYR A 26 -1.49 13.79 1.32
C TYR A 26 -0.54 13.08 2.28
N VAL A 27 -1.03 12.04 2.97
CA VAL A 27 -0.19 11.17 3.81
C VAL A 27 0.90 10.53 2.98
N LEU A 28 0.55 9.93 1.83
CA LEU A 28 1.52 9.26 0.97
C LEU A 28 2.53 10.24 0.36
N ILE A 29 2.11 11.44 -0.04
CA ILE A 29 3.02 12.51 -0.49
C ILE A 29 4.01 12.88 0.61
N GLY A 30 3.52 13.11 1.83
CA GLY A 30 4.37 13.47 2.97
C GLY A 30 5.39 12.39 3.30
N VAL A 31 4.93 11.14 3.44
CA VAL A 31 5.80 9.98 3.69
C VAL A 31 6.85 9.82 2.60
N THR A 32 6.41 9.82 1.33
CA THR A 32 7.31 9.63 0.19
C THR A 32 8.35 10.76 0.11
N SER A 33 7.97 11.99 0.41
CA SER A 33 8.90 13.13 0.44
C SER A 33 9.99 12.93 1.49
N VAL A 34 9.62 12.52 2.71
CA VAL A 34 10.60 12.23 3.78
C VAL A 34 11.51 11.08 3.38
N VAL A 35 10.96 9.99 2.84
CA VAL A 35 11.75 8.83 2.39
C VAL A 35 12.74 9.23 1.30
N ILE A 36 12.32 10.00 0.29
CA ILE A 36 13.20 10.50 -0.76
C ILE A 36 14.35 11.33 -0.18
N LEU A 37 14.07 12.25 0.75
CA LEU A 37 15.12 13.06 1.37
C LEU A 37 16.15 12.21 2.12
N VAL A 38 15.68 11.23 2.90
CA VAL A 38 16.55 10.27 3.59
C VAL A 38 17.37 9.45 2.59
N PHE A 39 16.75 9.02 1.49
CA PHE A 39 17.40 8.19 0.48
C PHE A 39 18.44 8.97 -0.33
N LEU A 40 18.18 10.24 -0.64
CA LEU A 40 19.16 11.13 -1.26
C LEU A 40 20.35 11.34 -0.32
N PHE A 41 20.11 11.54 0.98
CA PHE A 41 21.19 11.67 1.97
C PHE A 41 22.04 10.40 2.06
N ILE A 42 21.42 9.24 2.22
CA ILE A 42 22.11 7.94 2.31
C ILE A 42 22.83 7.65 0.99
N GLY A 43 22.14 7.79 -0.14
CA GLY A 43 22.68 7.54 -1.48
C GLY A 43 23.90 8.40 -1.77
N TYR A 44 23.87 9.69 -1.44
CA TYR A 44 25.02 10.58 -1.60
C TYR A 44 26.24 10.09 -0.80
N HIS A 45 26.06 9.69 0.46
CA HIS A 45 27.16 9.21 1.30
C HIS A 45 27.66 7.84 0.84
N ALA A 46 26.75 6.92 0.52
CA ALA A 46 27.06 5.58 0.03
C ALA A 46 27.82 5.63 -1.30
N MET A 47 27.42 6.52 -2.22
CA MET A 47 28.07 6.70 -3.51
C MET A 47 29.52 7.18 -3.36
N LYS A 48 29.75 8.21 -2.54
CA LYS A 48 31.11 8.70 -2.24
C LYS A 48 31.96 7.62 -1.57
N TRP A 49 31.40 6.93 -0.59
CA TRP A 49 32.10 5.85 0.11
C TRP A 49 32.49 4.71 -0.85
N ALA A 50 31.57 4.28 -1.72
CA ALA A 50 31.82 3.23 -2.67
C ALA A 50 32.93 3.60 -3.67
N LEU A 51 32.92 4.81 -4.23
CA LEU A 51 33.98 5.24 -5.15
C LEU A 51 35.32 5.46 -4.45
N ALA A 52 35.33 5.98 -3.21
CA ALA A 52 36.56 6.09 -2.45
C ALA A 52 37.18 4.71 -2.18
N ARG A 53 36.34 3.68 -1.97
CA ARG A 53 36.79 2.34 -1.62
C ARG A 53 37.15 1.48 -2.83
N TRP A 54 36.44 1.63 -3.95
CA TRP A 54 36.54 0.74 -5.11
C TRP A 54 36.62 1.46 -6.47
N GLY A 55 36.43 2.78 -6.53
CA GLY A 55 36.40 3.54 -7.78
C GLY A 55 37.65 3.37 -8.64
N GLY A 56 38.83 3.30 -8.01
CA GLY A 56 40.09 3.01 -8.71
C GLY A 56 40.11 1.63 -9.38
N THR A 57 39.62 0.59 -8.68
CA THR A 57 39.50 -0.77 -9.23
C THR A 57 38.46 -0.84 -10.34
N TRP A 58 37.37 -0.08 -10.23
CA TRP A 58 36.29 -0.01 -11.22
C TRP A 58 36.60 0.94 -12.38
N ALA A 59 37.76 1.61 -12.36
CA ALA A 59 38.13 2.65 -13.31
C ALA A 59 37.12 3.82 -13.42
N ILE A 60 36.39 4.09 -12.33
CA ILE A 60 35.45 5.21 -12.22
C ILE A 60 36.19 6.40 -11.64
N ARG A 61 36.29 7.49 -12.41
CA ARG A 61 37.14 8.64 -12.06
C ARG A 61 36.49 9.56 -11.03
N ALA A 62 35.17 9.75 -11.14
CA ALA A 62 34.42 10.66 -10.29
C ALA A 62 32.93 10.26 -10.24
N VAL A 63 32.17 10.89 -9.33
CA VAL A 63 30.72 10.62 -9.14
C VAL A 63 29.90 11.13 -10.33
N ASP A 64 30.36 12.16 -11.03
CA ASP A 64 29.73 12.75 -12.21
C ASP A 64 30.12 12.05 -13.52
N ASP A 65 30.97 11.01 -13.46
CA ASP A 65 31.27 10.14 -14.58
C ASP A 65 30.07 9.25 -14.92
N TRP A 66 29.75 9.08 -16.20
CA TRP A 66 28.74 8.14 -16.68
C TRP A 66 29.03 6.70 -16.21
N ALA A 67 30.30 6.34 -16.00
CA ALA A 67 30.71 5.05 -15.47
C ALA A 67 30.21 4.79 -14.03
N SER A 68 29.76 5.82 -13.30
CA SER A 68 29.18 5.68 -11.95
C SER A 68 27.72 5.21 -11.95
N LEU A 69 27.01 5.29 -13.08
CA LEU A 69 25.58 4.97 -13.17
C LEU A 69 25.23 3.56 -12.68
N PRO A 70 25.98 2.49 -13.00
CA PRO A 70 25.66 1.15 -12.48
C PRO A 70 25.69 1.09 -10.95
N VAL A 71 26.64 1.80 -10.32
CA VAL A 71 26.71 1.88 -8.85
C VAL A 71 25.50 2.62 -8.29
N LEU A 72 25.12 3.74 -8.92
CA LEU A 72 23.90 4.46 -8.56
C LEU A 72 22.66 3.58 -8.69
N MET A 73 22.54 2.80 -9.77
CA MET A 73 21.42 1.87 -9.98
C MET A 73 21.36 0.81 -8.88
N VAL A 74 22.49 0.20 -8.52
CA VAL A 74 22.56 -0.77 -7.41
C VAL A 74 22.15 -0.12 -6.09
N LEU A 75 22.63 1.09 -5.80
CA LEU A 75 22.27 1.82 -4.58
C LEU A 75 20.77 2.15 -4.55
N VAL A 76 20.22 2.71 -5.63
CA VAL A 76 18.80 3.05 -5.72
C VAL A 76 17.92 1.80 -5.61
N THR A 77 18.30 0.72 -6.28
CA THR A 77 17.56 -0.55 -6.23
C THR A 77 17.62 -1.18 -4.85
N GLY A 78 18.82 -1.21 -4.23
CA GLY A 78 19.01 -1.76 -2.89
C GLY A 78 18.26 -0.95 -1.82
N LEU A 79 18.34 0.38 -1.89
CA LEU A 79 17.59 1.26 -1.00
C LEU A 79 16.08 1.11 -1.21
N GLY A 80 15.62 1.06 -2.46
CA GLY A 80 14.22 0.84 -2.82
C GLY A 80 13.68 -0.46 -2.23
N PHE A 81 14.39 -1.56 -2.45
CA PHE A 81 14.06 -2.88 -1.89
C PHE A 81 13.95 -2.85 -0.36
N LEU A 82 14.87 -2.17 0.33
CA LEU A 82 14.83 -2.01 1.79
C LEU A 82 13.70 -1.09 2.27
N ALA A 83 13.21 -0.20 1.41
CA ALA A 83 12.08 0.68 1.71
C ALA A 83 10.73 -0.06 1.67
N GLU A 84 10.63 -1.13 0.87
CA GLU A 84 9.36 -1.82 0.58
C GLU A 84 8.57 -2.17 1.84
N PRO A 85 9.15 -2.77 2.91
CA PRO A 85 8.35 -3.13 4.08
C PRO A 85 7.71 -1.93 4.78
N VAL A 86 8.39 -0.78 4.79
CA VAL A 86 7.88 0.46 5.40
C VAL A 86 6.74 1.02 4.55
N MET A 87 6.97 1.18 3.25
CA MET A 87 5.98 1.74 2.32
C MET A 87 4.74 0.84 2.25
N ASN A 88 4.94 -0.48 2.17
CA ASN A 88 3.87 -1.46 2.11
C ASN A 88 3.10 -1.54 3.44
N SER A 89 3.75 -1.36 4.59
CA SER A 89 3.04 -1.29 5.88
C SER A 89 2.11 -0.07 5.97
N ILE A 90 2.59 1.08 5.48
CA ILE A 90 1.78 2.30 5.41
C ILE A 90 0.62 2.09 4.44
N GLY A 91 0.87 1.60 3.23
CA GLY A 91 -0.16 1.26 2.24
C GLY A 91 -1.26 0.39 2.83
N ARG A 92 -0.89 -0.74 3.46
CA ARG A 92 -1.86 -1.65 4.10
C ARG A 92 -2.72 -0.98 5.18
N THR A 93 -2.16 -0.03 5.91
CA THR A 93 -2.89 0.73 6.95
C THR A 93 -3.90 1.68 6.31
N LEU A 94 -3.51 2.37 5.23
CA LEU A 94 -4.40 3.27 4.49
C LEU A 94 -5.53 2.48 3.82
N GLU A 95 -5.23 1.35 3.19
CA GLU A 95 -6.23 0.43 2.63
C GLU A 95 -7.24 -0.04 3.66
N HIS A 96 -6.78 -0.48 4.83
CA HIS A 96 -7.67 -0.92 5.90
C HIS A 96 -8.59 0.20 6.40
N ASN A 97 -8.08 1.44 6.48
CA ASN A 97 -8.90 2.59 6.83
C ASN A 97 -9.94 2.92 5.76
N ALA A 98 -9.58 2.78 4.48
CA ALA A 98 -10.51 2.96 3.37
C ALA A 98 -11.57 1.84 3.33
N ASP A 99 -11.21 0.60 3.69
CA ASP A 99 -12.16 -0.52 3.85
C ASP A 99 -13.21 -0.22 4.93
N ILE A 100 -12.76 0.26 6.10
CA ILE A 100 -13.66 0.71 7.18
C ILE A 100 -14.59 1.81 6.67
N TYR A 101 -14.04 2.86 6.05
CA TYR A 101 -14.85 3.97 5.54
C TYR A 101 -15.87 3.48 4.50
N GLY A 102 -15.44 2.60 3.58
CA GLY A 102 -16.29 2.03 2.54
C GLY A 102 -17.45 1.20 3.08
N LEU A 103 -17.22 0.42 4.16
CA LEU A 103 -18.26 -0.32 4.88
C LEU A 103 -19.24 0.62 5.57
N GLU A 104 -18.73 1.65 6.25
CA GLU A 104 -19.56 2.59 7.00
C GLU A 104 -20.40 3.50 6.12
N VAL A 105 -19.85 4.01 5.01
CA VAL A 105 -20.56 4.98 4.15
C VAL A 105 -21.73 4.36 3.40
N ILE A 106 -21.70 3.05 3.16
CA ILE A 106 -22.80 2.32 2.52
C ILE A 106 -23.76 1.68 3.54
N HIS A 107 -23.44 1.76 4.83
CA HIS A 107 -24.31 1.23 5.88
C HIS A 107 -25.66 1.95 5.87
N GLY A 108 -26.75 1.20 6.04
CA GLY A 108 -28.12 1.71 5.94
C GLY A 108 -28.62 2.02 4.51
N ILE A 109 -27.72 2.05 3.51
CA ILE A 109 -28.06 2.17 2.09
C ILE A 109 -28.10 0.78 1.44
N VAL A 110 -27.07 -0.02 1.72
CA VAL A 110 -26.97 -1.43 1.30
C VAL A 110 -27.48 -2.31 2.44
N PRO A 111 -28.47 -3.19 2.23
CA PRO A 111 -29.06 -4.02 3.29
C PRO A 111 -28.05 -4.89 4.04
N ASP A 112 -27.06 -5.44 3.34
CA ASP A 112 -25.98 -6.25 3.90
C ASP A 112 -24.64 -5.74 3.36
N SER A 113 -24.16 -4.66 3.96
CA SER A 113 -22.91 -4.01 3.58
C SER A 113 -21.66 -4.87 3.83
N PRO A 114 -21.54 -5.62 4.95
CA PRO A 114 -20.46 -6.58 5.17
C PRO A 114 -20.36 -7.61 4.04
N GLN A 115 -21.47 -8.25 3.68
CA GLN A 115 -21.48 -9.28 2.64
C GLN A 115 -21.19 -8.69 1.25
N ALA A 116 -21.73 -7.50 0.95
CA ALA A 116 -21.46 -6.82 -0.32
C ALA A 116 -19.96 -6.49 -0.46
N ALA A 117 -19.31 -6.03 0.61
CA ALA A 117 -17.89 -5.74 0.63
C ALA A 117 -17.03 -7.01 0.51
N ALA A 118 -17.35 -8.06 1.27
CA ALA A 118 -16.66 -9.35 1.20
C ALA A 118 -16.70 -9.95 -0.22
N GLN A 119 -17.88 -9.93 -0.86
CA GLN A 119 -18.02 -10.38 -2.25
C GLN A 119 -17.26 -9.49 -3.24
N ALA A 120 -17.25 -8.16 -3.03
CA ALA A 120 -16.48 -7.27 -3.87
C ALA A 120 -14.98 -7.60 -3.83
N PHE A 121 -14.42 -7.85 -2.64
CA PHE A 121 -13.03 -8.28 -2.49
C PHE A 121 -12.75 -9.63 -3.12
N GLN A 122 -13.65 -10.61 -2.96
CA GLN A 122 -13.52 -11.89 -3.64
C GLN A 122 -13.46 -11.72 -5.16
N ILE A 123 -14.40 -10.97 -5.74
CA ILE A 123 -14.44 -10.71 -7.19
C ILE A 123 -13.18 -9.99 -7.67
N LEU A 124 -12.68 -9.00 -6.91
CA LEU A 124 -11.43 -8.29 -7.24
C LEU A 124 -10.24 -9.25 -7.23
N GLY A 125 -10.11 -10.10 -6.20
CA GLY A 125 -9.05 -11.09 -6.12
C GLY A 125 -9.09 -12.09 -7.28
N GLU A 126 -10.29 -12.58 -7.63
CA GLU A 126 -10.48 -13.51 -8.76
C GLU A 126 -10.14 -12.86 -10.11
N VAL A 127 -10.55 -11.60 -10.32
CA VAL A 127 -10.28 -10.88 -11.57
C VAL A 127 -8.80 -10.53 -11.71
N SER A 128 -8.15 -10.17 -10.61
CA SER A 128 -6.72 -9.82 -10.57
C SER A 128 -5.80 -11.04 -10.47
N LEU A 129 -6.35 -12.26 -10.36
CA LEU A 129 -5.61 -13.50 -10.12
C LEU A 129 -4.68 -13.39 -8.90
N SER A 130 -5.15 -12.69 -7.86
CA SER A 130 -4.39 -12.45 -6.64
C SER A 130 -4.19 -13.75 -5.88
N ASN A 131 -3.01 -13.96 -5.29
CA ASN A 131 -2.83 -15.01 -4.30
C ASN A 131 -3.59 -14.59 -3.02
N PRO A 132 -4.67 -15.28 -2.64
CA PRO A 132 -5.51 -14.83 -1.53
C PRO A 132 -4.83 -15.00 -0.17
N ASN A 133 -3.85 -15.89 -0.06
CA ASN A 133 -3.17 -16.21 1.20
C ASN A 133 -1.65 -16.34 1.00
N PRO A 134 -0.94 -15.22 0.71
CA PRO A 134 0.51 -15.22 0.63
C PRO A 134 1.15 -15.63 1.96
N SER A 135 2.39 -16.14 1.90
CA SER A 135 3.15 -16.39 3.12
C SER A 135 3.39 -15.09 3.91
N PRO A 136 3.54 -15.15 5.24
CA PRO A 136 3.72 -13.95 6.06
C PRO A 136 4.89 -13.06 5.62
N PHE A 137 6.00 -13.67 5.16
CA PHE A 137 7.16 -12.93 4.66
C PHE A 137 6.85 -12.18 3.37
N ILE A 138 6.20 -12.85 2.40
CA ILE A 138 5.80 -12.21 1.13
C ILE A 138 4.80 -11.09 1.39
N LYS A 139 3.85 -11.29 2.31
CA LYS A 139 2.91 -10.25 2.72
C LYS A 139 3.63 -9.06 3.36
N PHE A 140 4.55 -9.33 4.29
CA PHE A 140 5.30 -8.28 4.98
C PHE A 140 6.09 -7.42 4.00
N TRP A 141 6.82 -8.07 3.08
CA TRP A 141 7.79 -7.41 2.23
C TRP A 141 7.17 -6.81 0.96
N LEU A 142 6.30 -7.55 0.26
CA LEU A 142 5.89 -7.22 -1.12
C LEU A 142 4.43 -6.76 -1.27
N TYR A 143 3.55 -7.05 -0.31
CA TYR A 143 2.13 -6.72 -0.45
C TYR A 143 1.85 -5.29 0.04
N ASP A 144 1.52 -4.41 -0.91
CA ASP A 144 1.06 -3.05 -0.67
C ASP A 144 -0.37 -2.99 -0.09
N HIS A 145 -1.19 -4.02 -0.34
CA HIS A 145 -2.54 -4.20 0.22
C HIS A 145 -2.60 -5.37 1.22
N PRO A 146 -3.54 -5.37 2.19
CA PRO A 146 -3.83 -6.59 2.95
C PRO A 146 -4.26 -7.70 1.98
N SER A 147 -4.01 -8.97 2.32
CA SER A 147 -4.34 -10.06 1.41
C SER A 147 -5.85 -10.11 1.16
N THR A 148 -6.26 -10.66 0.01
CA THR A 148 -7.68 -10.83 -0.30
C THR A 148 -8.41 -11.60 0.81
N SER A 149 -7.80 -12.66 1.37
CA SER A 149 -8.41 -13.41 2.46
C SER A 149 -8.62 -12.57 3.73
N ASP A 150 -7.69 -11.68 4.04
CA ASP A 150 -7.79 -10.80 5.22
C ASP A 150 -8.86 -9.75 5.03
N ARG A 151 -8.95 -9.14 3.84
CA ARG A 151 -9.99 -8.13 3.53
C ARG A 151 -11.38 -8.74 3.48
N VAL A 152 -11.54 -9.93 2.88
CA VAL A 152 -12.80 -10.68 2.87
C VAL A 152 -13.24 -11.01 4.29
N ARG A 153 -12.35 -11.56 5.12
CA ARG A 153 -12.65 -11.91 6.51
C ARG A 153 -13.01 -10.67 7.33
N PHE A 154 -12.18 -9.62 7.24
CA PHE A 154 -12.44 -8.36 7.91
C PHE A 154 -13.80 -7.76 7.52
N ALA A 155 -14.09 -7.69 6.23
CA ALA A 155 -15.34 -7.12 5.73
C ALA A 155 -16.56 -7.92 6.23
N ALA A 156 -16.48 -9.25 6.27
CA ALA A 156 -17.57 -10.11 6.75
C ALA A 156 -17.80 -9.99 8.28
N GLU A 157 -16.77 -9.66 9.04
CA GLU A 157 -16.82 -9.55 10.52
C GLU A 157 -17.10 -8.12 11.00
N TYR A 158 -17.02 -7.12 10.12
CA TYR A 158 -17.15 -5.72 10.49
C TYR A 158 -18.62 -5.32 10.73
N ASP A 159 -19.04 -5.29 12.00
CA ASP A 159 -20.35 -4.82 12.42
C ASP A 159 -20.28 -4.13 13.80
N PRO A 160 -19.78 -2.88 13.87
CA PRO A 160 -19.77 -2.12 15.13
C PRO A 160 -21.20 -1.86 15.66
N TRP A 161 -22.19 -1.77 14.78
CA TRP A 161 -23.57 -1.43 15.15
C TRP A 161 -24.28 -2.54 15.92
N ALA A 162 -24.04 -3.80 15.57
CA ALA A 162 -24.54 -4.95 16.34
C ALA A 162 -24.07 -4.96 17.80
N HIS A 163 -22.93 -4.31 18.08
CA HIS A 163 -22.33 -4.21 19.41
C HIS A 163 -22.66 -2.88 20.11
N GLY A 164 -23.48 -2.01 19.49
CA GLY A 164 -23.81 -0.69 20.02
C GLY A 164 -22.65 0.31 19.96
N GLU A 165 -21.61 0.03 19.17
CA GLU A 165 -20.47 0.91 18.96
C GLU A 165 -20.76 1.93 17.85
N SER A 166 -20.13 3.10 17.93
CA SER A 166 -20.22 4.11 16.88
C SER A 166 -19.27 3.79 15.73
N PRO A 167 -19.64 4.04 14.46
CA PRO A 167 -18.71 3.97 13.33
C PRO A 167 -17.50 4.89 13.55
N LYS A 168 -16.36 4.49 13.01
CA LYS A 168 -15.06 5.14 13.18
C LYS A 168 -14.98 6.46 12.41
N TYR A 169 -15.46 6.50 11.18
CA TYR A 169 -15.28 7.63 10.25
C TYR A 169 -16.60 8.29 9.82
N VAL A 170 -17.67 7.52 9.57
CA VAL A 170 -18.95 8.04 9.09
C VAL A 170 -19.96 8.09 10.23
N LYS A 171 -20.07 9.23 10.91
CA LYS A 171 -20.95 9.45 12.08
C LYS A 171 -22.30 10.04 11.71
#